data_AF-A0A124G6U5-F1
#
_entry.id   AF-A0A124G6U5-F1
#
_cell.length_a   1.000
_cell.length_b   1.000
_cell.length_c   1.000
_cell.angle_alpha   90.00
_cell.angle_beta   90.00
_cell.angle_gamma   90.00
#
_symmetry.space_group_name_H-M   'P 1'
#
loop_
_entity.id
_entity.type
_entity.pdbx_description
1 polymer ?
#
loop_
_entity_poly.entity_id
_entity_poly.type
_entity_poly.pdbx_seq_one_letter_code
_entity_poly.pdbx_strand_id
1 'polypeptide(L)'
;MRCVIARYPFELTKSGVLASMKGVKPELVTGESVTVGRRRYPVKQVGQVITRQDRRDFTSGEVVRAMTSLGFTCHEHPEAAPVGVPAEM
;
A
#
# COMPACT_ATOMS: atom_id res chain seq x y z
N MET A 1 10.30 -9.76 -4.13
CA MET A 1 9.92 -10.02 -2.73
C MET A 1 8.58 -10.73 -2.73
N ARG A 2 8.39 -11.76 -1.91
CA ARG A 2 7.10 -12.44 -1.79
C ARG A 2 6.27 -11.75 -0.71
N CYS A 3 5.16 -11.11 -1.08
CA CYS A 3 4.24 -10.47 -0.15
C CYS A 3 2.89 -11.19 -0.22
N VAL A 4 2.23 -11.35 0.93
CA VAL A 4 0.90 -11.97 0.99
C VAL A 4 -0.15 -10.86 1.08
N ILE A 5 -1.11 -10.85 0.15
CA ILE A 5 -2.24 -9.91 0.13
C ILE A 5 -3.51 -10.74 -0.05
N ALA A 6 -4.56 -10.47 0.73
CA ALA A 6 -5.80 -11.27 0.73
C ALA A 6 -5.55 -12.77 0.99
N ARG A 7 -4.51 -13.09 1.79
CA ARG A 7 -4.04 -14.48 2.04
C ARG A 7 -3.40 -15.19 0.84
N TYR A 8 -3.21 -14.51 -0.30
CA TYR A 8 -2.53 -15.05 -1.47
C TYR A 8 -1.09 -14.53 -1.58
N PRO A 9 -0.11 -15.41 -1.87
CA PRO A 9 1.26 -14.99 -2.11
C PRO A 9 1.39 -14.36 -3.50
N PHE A 10 1.93 -13.13 -3.54
CA PHE A 10 2.28 -12.42 -4.75
C PHE A 10 3.77 -12.14 -4.80
N GLU A 11 4.33 -12.23 -6.00
CA GLU A 11 5.72 -11.85 -6.26
C GLU A 11 5.75 -10.40 -6.74
N LEU A 12 5.98 -9.49 -5.79
CA LEU A 12 6.05 -8.07 -6.07
C LEU A 12 7.50 -7.61 -6.08
N THR A 13 7.79 -6.71 -7.01
CA THR A 13 9.06 -6.02 -7.12
C THR A 13 8.83 -4.53 -7.25
N LYS A 14 9.77 -3.72 -6.76
CA LYS A 14 9.69 -2.25 -6.85
C LYS A 14 9.47 -1.78 -8.30
N SER A 15 10.22 -2.35 -9.24
CA SER A 15 10.09 -2.07 -10.67
C SER A 15 8.74 -2.53 -11.24
N GLY A 16 8.23 -3.69 -10.82
CA GLY A 16 6.93 -4.20 -11.24
C GLY A 16 5.77 -3.29 -10.79
N VAL A 17 5.82 -2.78 -9.57
CA VAL A 17 4.85 -1.80 -9.07
C VAL A 17 4.92 -0.50 -9.88
N LEU A 18 6.13 0.04 -10.12
CA LEU A 18 6.32 1.25 -10.93
C LEU A 18 5.80 1.09 -12.36
N ALA A 19 6.04 -0.06 -12.98
CA ALA A 19 5.56 -0.38 -14.32
C ALA A 19 4.03 -0.50 -14.36
N SER A 20 3.44 -1.17 -13.36
CA SER A 20 1.98 -1.36 -13.27
C SER A 20 1.24 -0.05 -13.02
N MET A 21 1.85 0.86 -12.25
CA MET A 21 1.30 2.19 -11.97
C MET A 21 1.56 3.20 -13.10
N LYS A 22 2.35 2.86 -14.12
CA LYS A 22 2.63 3.75 -15.25
C LYS A 22 1.35 3.98 -16.07
N GLY A 23 0.89 5.24 -16.11
CA GLY A 23 -0.34 5.62 -16.81
C GLY A 23 -1.60 5.52 -15.95
N VAL A 24 -1.49 5.06 -14.71
CA VAL A 24 -2.59 5.08 -13.74
C VAL A 24 -2.76 6.50 -13.21
N LYS A 25 -3.99 7.03 -13.28
CA LYS A 25 -4.31 8.33 -12.68
C LYS A 25 -4.52 8.16 -11.17
N PRO A 26 -3.87 8.97 -10.32
CA PRO A 26 -4.11 8.93 -8.89
C PRO A 26 -5.56 9.31 -8.59
N GLU A 27 -6.25 8.47 -7.82
CA GLU A 27 -7.55 8.80 -7.25
C GLU A 27 -7.39 9.74 -6.04
N LEU A 28 -8.51 10.34 -5.64
CA LEU A 28 -8.57 11.18 -4.45
C LEU A 28 -8.11 10.37 -3.24
N VAL A 29 -7.04 10.82 -2.60
CA VAL A 29 -6.50 10.20 -1.39
C VAL A 29 -7.40 10.60 -0.22
N THR A 30 -8.29 9.71 0.18
CA THR A 30 -9.18 9.89 1.34
C THR A 30 -8.64 9.24 2.62
N GLY A 31 -7.55 8.47 2.53
CA GLY A 31 -7.02 7.66 3.63
C GLY A 31 -5.55 7.32 3.46
N GLU A 32 -5.16 6.09 3.81
CA GLU A 32 -3.80 5.59 3.61
C GLU A 32 -3.38 5.69 2.14
N SER A 33 -2.14 6.13 1.94
CA SER A 33 -1.60 6.41 0.62
C SER A 33 -0.12 6.07 0.53
N VAL A 34 0.34 5.79 -0.67
CA VAL A 34 1.73 5.42 -0.95
C VAL A 34 2.27 6.30 -2.06
N THR A 35 3.50 6.75 -1.89
CA THR A 35 4.23 7.50 -2.91
C THR A 35 4.87 6.52 -3.87
N VAL A 36 4.38 6.51 -5.11
CA VAL A 36 4.89 5.67 -6.20
C VAL A 36 5.50 6.57 -7.27
N GLY A 37 6.82 6.49 -7.42
CA GLY A 37 7.58 7.38 -8.29
C GLY A 37 7.57 8.81 -7.76
N ARG A 38 6.80 9.70 -8.39
CA ARG A 38 6.67 11.12 -8.01
C ARG A 38 5.23 11.52 -7.64
N ARG A 39 4.31 10.56 -7.54
CA ARG A 39 2.89 10.79 -7.29
C ARG A 39 2.43 9.97 -6.10
N ARG A 40 1.42 10.48 -5.40
CA ARG A 40 0.79 9.83 -4.25
C ARG A 40 -0.50 9.15 -4.70
N TYR A 41 -0.65 7.89 -4.33
CA TYR A 41 -1.80 7.07 -4.70
C TYR A 41 -2.43 6.47 -3.44
N PRO A 42 -3.76 6.30 -3.39
CA PRO A 42 -4.39 5.53 -2.33
C PRO A 42 -3.89 4.09 -2.35
N VAL A 43 -3.56 3.53 -1.18
CA VAL A 43 -2.99 2.17 -1.10
C VAL A 43 -3.95 1.12 -1.65
N LYS A 44 -5.26 1.31 -1.47
CA LYS A 44 -6.27 0.40 -2.03
C LYS A 44 -6.29 0.41 -3.56
N GLN A 45 -6.07 1.57 -4.19
CA GLN A 45 -5.95 1.66 -5.64
C GLN A 45 -4.69 0.94 -6.12
N VAL A 46 -3.54 1.18 -5.46
CA VAL A 46 -2.29 0.50 -5.84
C VAL A 46 -2.45 -1.01 -5.70
N GLY A 47 -2.96 -1.48 -4.55
CA GLY A 47 -3.24 -2.87 -4.29
C GLY A 47 -4.05 -3.52 -5.40
N GLN A 48 -5.18 -2.92 -5.78
CA GLN A 48 -6.03 -3.42 -6.86
C GLN A 48 -5.28 -3.50 -8.20
N VAL A 49 -4.44 -2.52 -8.54
CA VAL A 49 -3.69 -2.53 -9.81
C VAL A 49 -2.64 -3.65 -9.82
N ILE A 50 -1.90 -3.83 -8.71
CA ILE A 50 -0.79 -4.79 -8.65
C ILE A 50 -1.25 -6.23 -8.44
N THR A 51 -2.33 -6.46 -7.69
CA THR A 51 -2.87 -7.79 -7.44
C THR A 51 -3.96 -8.18 -8.43
N ARG A 52 -4.56 -7.20 -9.11
CA ARG A 52 -5.77 -7.35 -9.93
C ARG A 52 -6.97 -7.90 -9.15
N GLN A 53 -6.95 -7.80 -7.82
CA GLN A 53 -8.05 -8.20 -6.94
C GLN A 53 -8.97 -7.02 -6.63
N ASP A 54 -10.16 -7.31 -6.10
CA ASP A 54 -11.07 -6.25 -5.68
C ASP A 54 -10.57 -5.60 -4.37
N ARG A 55 -10.84 -4.30 -4.19
CA ARG A 55 -10.48 -3.56 -2.97
C ARG A 55 -11.19 -4.08 -1.71
N ARG A 56 -12.18 -4.96 -1.88
CA ARG A 56 -12.91 -5.66 -0.81
C ARG A 56 -12.21 -6.94 -0.36
N ASP A 57 -11.33 -7.51 -1.17
CA ASP A 57 -10.64 -8.76 -0.84
C ASP A 57 -9.45 -8.55 0.14
N PHE A 58 -8.92 -7.33 0.19
CA PHE A 58 -7.77 -6.99 1.03
C PHE A 58 -7.97 -5.68 1.79
N THR A 59 -7.18 -5.53 2.85
CA THR A 59 -7.15 -4.33 3.67
C THR A 59 -6.04 -3.36 3.23
N SER A 60 -6.23 -2.07 3.52
CA SER A 60 -5.19 -1.06 3.27
C SER A 60 -3.87 -1.40 3.97
N GLY A 61 -3.95 -1.89 5.21
CA GLY A 61 -2.78 -2.26 6.02
C GLY A 61 -1.95 -3.39 5.44
N GLU A 62 -2.59 -4.40 4.81
CA GLU A 62 -1.85 -5.45 4.06
C GLU A 62 -1.03 -4.84 2.93
N VAL A 63 -1.63 -3.91 2.16
CA VAL A 63 -0.94 -3.24 1.06
C VAL A 63 0.15 -2.30 1.57
N VAL A 64 -0.09 -1.55 2.65
CA VAL A 64 0.91 -0.69 3.30
C VAL A 64 2.12 -1.51 3.72
N ARG A 65 1.91 -2.65 4.38
CA ARG A 65 3.02 -3.54 4.78
C ARG A 65 3.79 -4.06 3.57
N ALA A 66 3.09 -4.51 2.53
CA ALA A 66 3.74 -4.96 1.29
C ALA A 66 4.58 -3.84 0.64
N MET A 67 4.01 -2.64 0.51
CA MET A 67 4.68 -1.48 -0.09
C MET A 67 5.88 -1.00 0.73
N THR A 68 5.73 -0.91 2.05
CA THR A 68 6.80 -0.55 2.97
C THR A 68 7.95 -1.55 2.88
N SER A 69 7.61 -2.85 2.83
CA SER A 69 8.62 -3.91 2.71
C SER A 69 9.36 -3.91 1.37
N LEU A 70 8.73 -3.40 0.31
CA LEU A 70 9.37 -3.14 -0.99
C LEU A 70 10.21 -1.85 -1.02
N GLY A 71 10.18 -1.07 0.07
CA GLY A 71 10.89 0.20 0.19
C GLY A 71 10.17 1.37 -0.48
N PHE A 72 8.84 1.36 -0.51
CA PHE A 72 8.02 2.54 -0.84
C PHE A 72 7.65 3.32 0.43
N THR A 73 7.49 4.63 0.27
CA THR A 73 7.04 5.52 1.35
C THR A 73 5.52 5.47 1.43
N CYS A 74 5.00 4.85 2.49
CA CYS A 74 3.59 4.87 2.82
C CYS A 74 3.30 6.03 3.79
N HIS A 75 2.11 6.58 3.69
CA HIS A 75 1.61 7.66 4.50
C HIS A 75 0.23 7.27 5.02
N GLU A 76 0.11 7.22 6.33
CA GLU A 76 -1.15 6.96 7.02
C GLU A 76 -2.00 8.25 7.00
N HIS A 77 -3.33 8.12 7.12
CA HIS A 77 -4.20 9.29 7.28
C HIS A 77 -3.94 9.91 8.65
N PRO A 78 -3.86 11.24 8.79
CA PRO A 78 -3.53 11.89 10.06
C PRO A 78 -4.70 11.94 11.06
N GLU A 79 -5.45 10.85 11.24
CA GLU A 79 -6.49 10.74 12.29
C GLU A 79 -6.38 9.47 13.15
N ALA A 80 -5.20 8.86 13.21
CA ALA A 80 -4.85 8.04 14.37
C ALA A 80 -3.47 8.50 14.83
N ALA A 81 -3.48 9.29 15.91
CA ALA A 81 -2.29 9.50 16.70
C ALA A 81 -1.62 8.14 16.96
N PRO A 82 -0.27 8.09 16.98
CA PRO A 82 0.40 6.88 17.43
C PRO A 82 0.00 6.67 18.89
N VAL A 83 -0.89 5.70 19.15
CA VAL A 83 -0.88 5.03 20.45
C VAL A 83 0.41 4.22 20.46
N GLY A 84 1.50 4.93 20.74
CA GLY A 84 2.60 4.33 21.46
C GLY A 84 1.96 3.74 22.70
N VAL A 85 1.91 2.41 22.76
CA VAL A 85 1.86 1.74 24.05
C VAL A 85 3.29 1.88 24.59
N PRO A 86 3.60 2.82 25.50
CA PRO A 86 4.75 2.62 26.33
C PRO A 86 4.50 1.32 27.09
N ALA A 87 5.51 0.45 27.07
CA ALA A 87 5.57 -0.70 27.96
C ALA A 87 5.34 -0.22 29.40
N GLU A 88 4.28 -0.73 30.03
CA GLU A 88 4.13 -0.65 31.48
C GLU A 88 4.58 -1.97 32.09
N MET A 89 5.72 -1.86 32.80
CA MET A 89 6.27 -2.59 33.95
C MET A 89 6.12 -4.12 34.03
#